data_AF-K4KMR6-F1
#
_entry.id   AF-K4KMR6-F1
#
_cell.length_a   1.000
_cell.length_b   1.000
_cell.length_c   1.000
_cell.angle_alpha   90.00
_cell.angle_beta   90.00
_cell.angle_gamma   90.00
#
_symmetry.space_group_name_H-M   'P 1'
#
loop_
_entity.id
_entity.type
_entity.pdbx_description
1 polymer ?
#
loop_
_entity_poly.entity_id
_entity_poly.type
_entity_poly.pdbx_seq_one_letter_code
_entity_poly.pdbx_strand_id
1 'polypeptide(L)'
;MARKGFKYEMELTERGLCVQLWAVGRPDDEDFARVAPLLELARKSVDDERIDLCLDVSGCGNAALSVLCMCLASHPYRRVAIVGEGDWHRWCVQTAIPIVSVPLHYFDSKVAAMDWLS
;
A
#
# COMPACT_ATOMS: atom_id res chain seq x y z
N MET A 1 18.01 4.30 -17.24
CA MET A 1 16.69 3.69 -16.93
C MET A 1 16.09 4.45 -15.77
N ALA A 2 14.82 4.86 -15.86
CA ALA A 2 14.13 5.44 -14.71
C ALA A 2 14.02 4.40 -13.58
N ARG A 3 14.25 4.82 -12.34
CA ARG A 3 14.16 3.94 -11.16
C ARG A 3 12.73 3.42 -11.03
N LYS A 4 12.53 2.10 -11.02
CA LYS A 4 11.25 1.46 -10.71
C LYS A 4 11.36 0.54 -9.49
N GLY A 5 10.25 0.27 -8.84
CA GLY A 5 10.14 -0.71 -7.77
C GLY A 5 9.39 -0.17 -6.56
N PHE A 6 9.61 -0.82 -5.43
CA PHE A 6 9.00 -0.47 -4.14
C PHE A 6 10.06 -0.03 -3.14
N LYS A 7 9.73 0.99 -2.34
CA LYS A 7 10.40 1.23 -1.05
C LYS A 7 9.41 0.85 0.05
N TYR A 8 9.89 0.41 1.19
CA TYR A 8 9.02 0.11 2.32
C TYR A 8 9.65 0.54 3.65
N GLU A 9 8.79 0.75 4.63
CA GLU A 9 9.11 1.01 6.02
C GLU A 9 8.09 0.26 6.88
N MET A 10 8.51 -0.24 8.03
CA MET A 10 7.67 -1.03 8.93
C MET A 10 7.79 -0.46 10.33
N GLU A 11 6.65 -0.35 10.98
CA GLU A 11 6.55 0.15 12.35
C GLU A 11 5.61 -0.75 13.15
N LEU A 12 5.98 -1.03 14.39
CA LEU A 12 5.09 -1.64 15.36
C LEU A 12 4.36 -0.56 16.12
N THR A 13 3.04 -0.55 15.97
CA THR A 13 2.14 0.38 16.66
C THR A 13 1.38 -0.35 17.77
N GLU A 14 0.62 0.38 18.59
CA GLU A 14 -0.26 -0.22 19.60
C GLU A 14 -1.30 -1.19 19.00
N ARG A 15 -1.62 -1.04 17.71
CA ARG A 15 -2.59 -1.87 16.99
C ARG A 15 -1.96 -3.03 16.22
N GLY A 16 -0.63 -3.13 16.22
CA GLY A 16 0.12 -4.16 15.50
C GLY A 16 0.99 -3.59 14.38
N LEU A 17 1.30 -4.44 13.40
CA LEU A 17 2.24 -4.10 12.34
C LEU A 17 1.63 -3.12 11.32
N CYS A 18 2.25 -1.96 11.18
CA CYS A 18 1.95 -0.99 10.14
C CYS A 18 3.08 -0.99 9.10
N VAL A 19 2.71 -1.09 7.82
CA VAL A 19 3.63 -1.06 6.69
C VAL A 19 3.36 0.17 5.86
N GLN A 20 4.42 0.92 5.57
CA GLN A 20 4.39 1.97 4.56
C GLN A 20 5.08 1.45 3.30
N LEU A 21 4.45 1.57 2.14
CA LEU A 21 4.93 1.06 0.87
C LEU A 21 4.83 2.17 -0.19
N TRP A 22 5.95 2.53 -0.82
CA TRP A 22 6.00 3.52 -1.90
C TRP A 22 6.24 2.84 -3.23
N ALA A 23 5.31 3.00 -4.16
CA ALA A 23 5.49 2.61 -5.55
C ALA A 23 6.23 3.72 -6.32
N VAL A 24 7.34 3.38 -6.97
CA VAL A 24 8.16 4.33 -7.73
C VAL A 24 8.22 3.88 -9.19
N GLY A 25 7.98 4.81 -10.11
CA GLY A 25 8.02 4.54 -11.55
C GLY A 25 6.86 3.63 -11.97
N ARG A 26 7.15 2.56 -12.70
CA ARG A 26 6.13 1.58 -13.13
C ARG A 26 6.51 0.20 -12.59
N PRO A 27 6.33 -0.06 -11.28
CA PRO A 27 6.64 -1.36 -10.72
C PRO A 27 5.64 -2.40 -11.23
N ASP A 28 6.10 -3.64 -11.35
CA ASP A 28 5.33 -4.79 -11.84
C ASP A 28 5.31 -5.94 -10.81
N ASP A 29 4.70 -7.06 -11.21
CA ASP A 29 4.54 -8.24 -10.36
C ASP A 29 5.89 -8.80 -9.89
N GLU A 30 6.95 -8.72 -10.69
CA GLU A 30 8.29 -9.16 -10.29
C GLU A 30 8.88 -8.25 -9.21
N ASP A 31 8.68 -6.93 -9.33
CA ASP A 31 9.11 -5.98 -8.31
C ASP A 31 8.38 -6.22 -6.98
N PHE A 32 7.07 -6.50 -7.04
CA PHE A 32 6.28 -6.77 -5.85
C PHE A 32 6.59 -8.14 -5.22
N ALA A 33 6.83 -9.17 -6.03
CA ALA A 33 7.23 -10.51 -5.57
C ALA A 33 8.53 -10.51 -4.76
N ARG A 34 9.36 -9.47 -4.89
CA ARG A 34 10.57 -9.29 -4.06
C ARG A 34 10.29 -8.70 -2.69
N VAL A 35 9.24 -7.87 -2.55
CA VAL A 35 8.86 -7.23 -1.28
C VAL A 35 7.86 -8.06 -0.50
N ALA A 36 6.95 -8.77 -1.18
CA ALA A 36 5.91 -9.57 -0.54
C ALA A 36 6.44 -10.56 0.53
N PRO A 37 7.51 -11.34 0.30
CA PRO A 37 8.04 -12.25 1.32
C PRO A 37 8.54 -11.52 2.58
N LEU A 38 9.00 -10.28 2.44
CA LEU A 38 9.47 -9.46 3.56
C LEU A 38 8.29 -8.98 4.41
N LEU A 39 7.19 -8.59 3.77
CA LEU A 39 5.96 -8.22 4.48
C LEU A 39 5.40 -9.43 5.26
N GLU A 40 5.36 -10.60 4.63
CA GLU A 40 4.87 -11.82 5.25
C GLU A 40 5.78 -12.30 6.41
N LEU A 41 7.10 -12.17 6.26
CA LEU A 41 8.05 -12.48 7.33
C LEU A 41 7.87 -11.55 8.52
N ALA A 42 7.73 -10.25 8.28
CA ALA A 42 7.51 -9.26 9.34
C ALA A 42 6.20 -9.53 10.09
N ARG A 43 5.11 -9.78 9.35
CA ARG A 43 3.80 -10.14 9.91
C ARG A 43 3.89 -11.36 10.84
N LYS A 44 4.55 -12.44 10.38
CA LYS A 44 4.74 -13.66 11.17
C LYS A 44 5.62 -13.46 12.39
N SER A 45 6.61 -12.58 12.30
CA SER A 45 7.58 -12.34 13.39
C SER A 45 6.97 -11.64 14.59
N VAL A 46 5.83 -10.97 14.41
CA VAL A 46 5.12 -10.24 15.46
C VAL A 46 3.77 -10.88 15.79
N ASP A 47 3.52 -12.08 15.26
CA ASP A 47 2.29 -12.87 15.44
C ASP A 47 1.00 -12.09 15.13
N ASP A 48 1.04 -11.21 14.12
CA ASP A 48 -0.12 -10.42 13.71
C ASP A 48 -0.87 -11.13 12.57
N GLU A 49 -2.19 -11.31 12.71
CA GLU A 49 -3.01 -11.93 11.66
C GLU A 49 -3.18 -11.01 10.45
N ARG A 50 -3.14 -9.69 10.64
CA ARG A 50 -3.41 -8.69 9.59
C ARG A 50 -2.53 -7.47 9.75
N ILE A 51 -2.14 -6.84 8.65
CA ILE A 51 -1.31 -5.63 8.69
C ILE A 51 -2.09 -4.38 8.31
N ASP A 52 -1.75 -3.25 8.90
CA ASP A 52 -2.17 -1.92 8.44
C ASP A 52 -1.23 -1.48 7.30
N LEU A 53 -1.77 -0.97 6.19
CA LEU A 53 -0.97 -0.56 5.03
C LEU A 53 -1.20 0.91 4.68
N CYS A 54 -0.12 1.68 4.56
CA CYS A 54 -0.08 2.94 3.84
C CYS A 54 0.61 2.72 2.49
N LEU A 55 -0.14 2.74 1.39
CA LEU A 55 0.38 2.59 0.04
C LEU A 55 0.42 3.95 -0.67
N ASP A 56 1.63 4.43 -0.94
CA ASP A 56 1.87 5.66 -1.68
C ASP A 56 2.09 5.37 -3.18
N VAL A 57 1.16 5.86 -4.00
CA VAL A 57 1.14 5.74 -5.46
C VAL A 57 1.46 7.05 -6.18
N SER A 58 1.83 8.12 -5.45
CA SER A 58 2.20 9.41 -6.06
C SER A 58 3.33 9.26 -7.09
N GLY A 59 4.26 8.34 -6.83
CA GLY A 59 5.43 8.09 -7.67
C GLY A 59 5.19 7.24 -8.92
N CYS A 60 3.97 6.78 -9.20
CA CYS A 60 3.72 5.82 -10.31
C CYS A 60 2.73 6.27 -11.41
N GLY A 61 2.14 7.46 -11.29
CA GLY A 61 1.33 8.09 -12.35
C GLY A 61 0.27 7.13 -12.95
N ASN A 62 0.29 6.94 -14.27
CA ASN A 62 -0.68 6.10 -14.97
C ASN A 62 -0.65 4.61 -14.55
N ALA A 63 0.39 4.15 -13.83
CA ALA A 63 0.48 2.78 -13.34
C ALA A 63 -0.23 2.58 -11.98
N ALA A 64 -0.79 3.63 -11.37
CA ALA A 64 -1.42 3.55 -10.05
C ALA A 64 -2.49 2.45 -9.96
N LEU A 65 -3.37 2.31 -10.95
CA LEU A 65 -4.41 1.28 -10.92
C LEU A 65 -3.83 -0.15 -10.86
N SER A 66 -2.83 -0.45 -11.70
CA SER A 66 -2.17 -1.76 -11.66
C SER A 66 -1.47 -2.02 -10.34
N VAL A 67 -0.82 -1.00 -9.77
CA VAL A 67 -0.17 -1.09 -8.46
C VAL A 67 -1.18 -1.39 -7.37
N LEU A 68 -2.32 -0.69 -7.35
CA LEU A 68 -3.39 -0.94 -6.40
C LEU A 68 -3.90 -2.38 -6.50
N CYS A 69 -4.25 -2.85 -7.70
CA CYS A 69 -4.76 -4.22 -7.89
C CYS A 69 -3.77 -5.26 -7.37
N MET A 70 -2.49 -5.11 -7.68
CA MET A 70 -1.43 -6.03 -7.26
C MET A 70 -1.23 -6.01 -5.73
N CYS A 71 -1.07 -4.82 -5.14
CA CYS A 71 -0.79 -4.71 -3.70
C CYS A 71 -2.00 -5.16 -2.86
N LEU A 72 -3.22 -4.80 -3.25
CA LEU A 72 -4.44 -5.12 -2.49
C LEU A 72 -4.80 -6.61 -2.54
N ALA A 73 -4.37 -7.35 -3.57
CA ALA A 73 -4.59 -8.79 -3.67
C ALA A 73 -3.61 -9.65 -2.84
N SER A 74 -2.56 -9.06 -2.29
CA SER A 74 -1.37 -9.83 -1.88
C SER A 74 -1.31 -10.29 -0.42
N HIS A 75 -1.89 -9.53 0.52
CA HIS A 75 -1.75 -9.79 1.95
C HIS A 75 -3.07 -9.54 2.69
N PRO A 76 -3.27 -10.19 3.85
CA PRO A 76 -4.41 -9.91 4.71
C PRO A 76 -4.24 -8.55 5.37
N TYR A 77 -4.87 -7.52 4.81
CA TYR A 77 -4.86 -6.18 5.39
C TYR A 77 -5.98 -6.01 6.42
N ARG A 78 -5.71 -5.24 7.47
CA ARG A 78 -6.74 -4.80 8.42
C ARG A 78 -7.45 -3.56 7.88
N ARG A 79 -6.69 -2.61 7.36
CA ARG A 79 -7.14 -1.42 6.62
C ARG A 79 -6.00 -0.91 5.75
N VAL A 80 -6.37 -0.15 4.73
CA VAL A 80 -5.43 0.37 3.74
C VAL A 80 -5.68 1.86 3.51
N ALA A 81 -4.66 2.67 3.76
CA ALA A 81 -4.60 4.06 3.35
C ALA A 81 -3.85 4.17 2.02
N ILE A 82 -4.43 4.85 1.04
CA ILE A 82 -3.77 5.14 -0.24
C ILE A 82 -3.38 6.61 -0.26
N VAL A 83 -2.09 6.90 -0.49
CA VAL A 83 -1.59 8.25 -0.70
C VAL A 83 -1.35 8.46 -2.19
N GLY A 84 -1.90 9.54 -2.76
CA GLY A 84 -1.73 9.86 -4.17
C GLY A 84 -1.83 11.34 -4.44
N GLU A 85 -1.98 11.68 -5.72
CA GLU A 85 -1.96 13.06 -6.21
C GLU A 85 -2.93 13.16 -7.39
N GLY A 86 -3.81 14.16 -7.35
CA GLY A 86 -4.73 14.49 -8.44
C GLY A 86 -5.87 13.50 -8.65
N ASP A 87 -6.72 13.83 -9.63
CA ASP A 87 -7.98 13.13 -9.86
C ASP A 87 -7.80 11.71 -10.40
N TRP A 88 -6.71 11.45 -11.13
CA TRP A 88 -6.42 10.12 -11.64
C TRP A 88 -6.21 9.09 -10.52
N HIS A 89 -5.35 9.39 -9.54
CA HIS A 89 -5.11 8.48 -8.42
C HIS A 89 -6.36 8.28 -7.57
N ARG A 90 -7.12 9.35 -7.32
CA ARG A 90 -8.41 9.30 -6.62
C ARG A 90 -9.40 8.38 -7.34
N TRP A 91 -9.51 8.52 -8.66
CA TRP A 91 -10.39 7.69 -9.49
C TRP A 91 -9.97 6.21 -9.46
N CYS A 92 -8.65 5.91 -9.50
CA CYS A 92 -8.17 4.53 -9.38
C CYS A 92 -8.60 3.90 -8.05
N VAL A 93 -8.52 4.63 -6.93
CA VAL A 93 -8.95 4.12 -5.63
C VAL A 93 -10.46 3.93 -5.56
N GLN A 94 -11.25 4.89 -6.08
CA GLN A 94 -12.71 4.75 -6.14
C GLN A 94 -13.15 3.51 -6.92
N THR A 95 -12.40 3.15 -7.97
CA THR A 95 -12.63 1.92 -8.74
C THR A 95 -12.25 0.65 -7.95
N ALA A 96 -11.28 0.73 -7.05
CA ALA A 96 -10.84 -0.40 -6.22
C ALA A 96 -11.74 -0.65 -5.00
N ILE A 97 -12.41 0.38 -4.44
CA ILE A 97 -13.24 0.25 -3.22
C ILE A 97 -14.28 -0.88 -3.31
N PRO A 98 -15.08 -1.04 -4.39
CA PRO A 98 -16.14 -2.05 -4.43
C PRO A 98 -15.65 -3.49 -4.45
N ILE A 99 -14.39 -3.72 -4.83
CA ILE A 99 -13.80 -5.05 -5.00
C ILE A 99 -12.89 -5.47 -3.84
N VAL A 100 -12.67 -4.57 -2.88
CA VAL A 100 -11.79 -4.77 -1.74
C VAL A 100 -12.63 -4.94 -0.48
N SER A 101 -12.45 -6.06 0.21
CA SER A 101 -13.22 -6.41 1.42
C SER A 101 -12.71 -5.74 2.71
N VAL A 102 -11.70 -4.88 2.59
CA VAL A 102 -11.06 -4.20 3.72
C VAL A 102 -11.32 -2.69 3.66
N PRO A 103 -11.39 -1.99 4.80
CA PRO A 103 -11.49 -0.53 4.83
C PRO A 103 -10.35 0.11 4.02
N LEU A 104 -10.72 0.87 2.99
CA LEU A 104 -9.82 1.52 2.04
C LEU A 104 -10.14 3.02 1.98
N HIS A 105 -9.16 3.90 2.19
CA HIS A 105 -9.36 5.35 2.13
C HIS A 105 -8.22 6.02 1.36
N TYR A 106 -8.56 6.95 0.45
CA TYR A 106 -7.61 7.78 -0.28
C TYR A 106 -7.29 9.08 0.48
N PHE A 107 -6.02 9.48 0.46
CA PHE A 107 -5.52 10.69 1.10
C PHE A 107 -4.60 11.46 0.14
N ASP A 108 -4.69 12.79 0.18
CA ASP A 108 -3.74 13.69 -0.49
C ASP A 108 -2.53 14.02 0.41
N SER A 109 -2.47 13.48 1.63
CA SER A 109 -1.41 13.73 2.61
C SER A 109 -1.00 12.43 3.31
N LYS A 110 0.30 12.14 3.28
CA LYS A 110 0.89 11.02 4.03
C LYS A 110 0.62 11.13 5.53
N VAL A 111 0.68 12.32 6.10
CA VAL A 111 0.45 12.53 7.54
C VAL A 111 -0.97 12.11 7.92
N ALA A 112 -1.96 12.59 7.17
CA ALA A 112 -3.36 12.24 7.40
C ALA A 112 -3.63 10.73 7.23
N ALA A 113 -2.95 10.10 6.26
CA ALA A 113 -3.03 8.65 6.05
C ALA A 113 -2.48 7.88 7.28
N MET A 114 -1.32 8.29 7.80
CA MET A 114 -0.71 7.64 8.96
C MET A 114 -1.50 7.89 10.25
N ASP A 115 -2.06 9.09 10.44
CA ASP A 115 -2.94 9.40 11.57
C ASP A 115 -4.19 8.51 11.57
N TRP A 116 -4.72 8.19 10.38
CA TRP A 116 -5.86 7.28 10.25
C TRP A 116 -5.49 5.80 10.47
N LEU A 117 -4.24 5.41 10.24
CA LEU A 117 -3.73 4.06 10.49
C LEU A 117 -3.27 3.85 11.94
N SER A 118 -2.96 4.93 12.67
CA SER A 118 -2.77 4.89 14.13
C SER A 118 -4.07 4.55 14.86
#